data_AF-A0A918K7L5-F1
#
_entry.id   AF-A0A918K7L5-F1
#
_cell.length_a   1.000
_cell.length_b   1.000
_cell.length_c   1.000
_cell.angle_alpha   90.00
_cell.angle_beta   90.00
_cell.angle_gamma   90.00
#
_symmetry.space_group_name_H-M   'P 1'
#
loop_
_entity.id
_entity.type
_entity.pdbx_description
1 polymer ?
#
loop_
_entity_poly.entity_id
_entity_poly.type
_entity_poly.pdbx_seq_one_letter_code
_entity_poly.pdbx_strand_id
1 'polypeptide(L)'
;MGQPVDRASGEAGQQELPPGQRLQRGWPVTHYGPVPKFRPERWEFRVFGATADQEKHGWTHEEFTALPYATVVADLHCVTKYSMLGAEWGGVPARTLLEIVPPAPAVTHVMVWAEYGFSSNLRLSDFAAERTIFATHKDGELLTAEHGFPLRLVVPHLYAWKGPKWVRGVEYMTADRRGFWEERGYHNIGDPWREQRYSYQEEPGDGPEL
;
A
#
# COMPACT_ATOMS: atom_id res chain seq x y z
N MET A 1 -2.69 -45.84 38.15
CA MET A 1 -3.74 -44.83 37.97
C MET A 1 -3.05 -43.49 37.73
N GLY A 2 -2.73 -43.18 36.48
CA GLY A 2 -2.22 -41.87 36.09
C GLY A 2 -3.39 -41.04 35.60
N GLN A 3 -3.69 -39.94 36.29
CA GLN A 3 -4.67 -38.97 35.80
C GLN A 3 -4.06 -38.23 34.59
N PRO A 4 -4.82 -38.00 33.50
CA PRO A 4 -4.36 -37.14 32.44
C PRO A 4 -4.37 -35.69 32.92
N VAL A 5 -3.24 -35.02 32.72
CA VAL A 5 -3.09 -33.59 32.96
C VAL A 5 -3.95 -32.86 31.94
N ASP A 6 -4.91 -32.09 32.44
CA ASP A 6 -5.80 -31.25 31.68
C ASP A 6 -4.97 -30.28 30.84
N ARG A 7 -5.03 -30.41 29.51
CA ARG A 7 -4.40 -29.46 28.60
C ARG A 7 -5.23 -28.19 28.69
N ALA A 8 -4.72 -27.23 29.45
CA ALA A 8 -5.19 -25.85 29.46
C ALA A 8 -5.46 -25.41 28.02
N SER A 9 -6.74 -25.24 27.71
CA SER A 9 -7.25 -24.56 26.53
C SER A 9 -6.66 -23.15 26.55
N GLY A 10 -5.59 -22.94 25.78
CA GLY A 10 -5.06 -21.61 25.54
C GLY A 10 -6.18 -20.75 24.96
N GLU A 11 -6.56 -19.70 25.68
CA GLU A 11 -7.42 -18.65 25.19
C GLU A 11 -6.77 -18.08 23.92
N ALA A 12 -7.32 -18.42 22.76
CA ALA A 12 -7.01 -17.73 21.53
C ALA A 12 -7.48 -16.29 21.72
N GLY A 13 -6.56 -15.40 22.15
CA GLY A 13 -6.81 -13.98 22.28
C GLY A 13 -7.46 -13.49 21.00
N GLN A 14 -8.66 -12.89 21.12
CA GLN A 14 -9.34 -12.31 19.97
C GLN A 14 -8.39 -11.31 19.33
N GLN A 15 -7.93 -11.59 18.11
CA GLN A 15 -7.08 -10.66 17.38
C GLN A 15 -7.85 -9.35 17.22
N GLU A 16 -7.28 -8.27 17.75
CA GLU A 16 -7.91 -6.95 17.70
C GLU A 16 -8.04 -6.48 16.25
N LEU A 17 -9.20 -5.95 15.90
CA LEU A 17 -9.49 -5.42 14.57
C LEU A 17 -9.77 -3.93 14.67
N PRO A 18 -9.43 -3.14 13.64
CA PRO A 18 -9.88 -1.75 13.59
C PRO A 18 -11.41 -1.65 13.67
N PRO A 19 -11.96 -0.56 14.24
CA PRO A 19 -13.40 -0.45 14.43
C PRO A 19 -14.19 -0.63 13.12
N GLY A 20 -15.31 -1.34 13.23
CA GLY A 20 -16.18 -1.64 12.10
C GLY A 20 -15.61 -2.63 11.08
N GLN A 21 -14.48 -3.28 11.34
CA GLN A 21 -13.91 -4.33 10.50
C GLN A 21 -14.40 -5.73 10.87
N ARG A 22 -14.36 -6.64 9.90
CA ARG A 22 -14.56 -8.08 10.11
C ARG A 22 -13.36 -8.85 9.58
N LEU A 23 -13.00 -9.94 10.25
CA LEU A 23 -11.95 -10.83 9.74
C LEU A 23 -12.41 -11.48 8.43
N GLN A 24 -11.61 -11.33 7.39
CA GLN A 24 -11.84 -11.92 6.09
C GLN A 24 -11.30 -13.35 6.04
N ARG A 25 -12.08 -14.27 5.48
CA ARG A 25 -11.58 -15.59 5.07
C ARG A 25 -11.13 -15.51 3.62
N GLY A 26 -9.89 -15.91 3.34
CA GLY A 26 -9.30 -15.84 2.00
C GLY A 26 -8.98 -14.41 1.56
N TRP A 27 -8.64 -14.26 0.27
CA TRP A 27 -8.29 -12.96 -0.31
C TRP A 27 -9.30 -12.55 -1.38
N PRO A 28 -10.23 -11.62 -1.08
CA PRO A 28 -11.23 -11.19 -2.05
C PRO A 28 -10.60 -10.31 -3.13
N VAL A 29 -11.04 -10.55 -4.37
CA VAL A 29 -10.69 -9.70 -5.51
C VAL A 29 -11.59 -8.47 -5.51
N THR A 30 -10.99 -7.29 -5.37
CA THR A 30 -11.67 -5.99 -5.49
C THR A 30 -10.91 -5.09 -6.44
N HIS A 31 -11.58 -4.56 -7.47
CA HIS A 31 -11.04 -3.58 -8.42
C HIS A 31 -12.14 -2.64 -8.91
N TYR A 32 -11.81 -1.36 -9.14
CA TYR A 32 -12.76 -0.40 -9.70
C TYR A 32 -12.86 -0.48 -11.24
N GLY A 33 -11.78 -0.93 -11.88
CA GLY A 33 -11.65 -1.07 -13.32
C GLY A 33 -11.20 -2.48 -13.72
N PRO A 34 -10.93 -2.73 -15.02
CA PRO A 34 -10.49 -4.03 -15.50
C PRO A 34 -9.11 -4.43 -14.96
N VAL A 35 -8.82 -5.72 -14.96
CA VAL A 35 -7.48 -6.25 -14.66
C VAL A 35 -6.56 -6.02 -15.88
N PRO A 36 -5.45 -5.28 -15.74
CA PRO A 36 -4.55 -5.01 -16.85
C PRO A 36 -3.83 -6.28 -17.30
N LYS A 37 -3.66 -6.41 -18.61
CA LYS A 37 -2.80 -7.45 -19.19
C LYS A 37 -1.33 -7.02 -19.03
N PHE A 38 -0.61 -7.69 -18.16
CA PHE A 38 0.81 -7.43 -17.97
C PHE A 38 1.62 -7.78 -19.22
N ARG A 39 2.55 -6.87 -19.57
CA ARG A 39 3.49 -6.98 -20.69
C ARG A 39 4.84 -6.44 -20.20
N PRO A 40 5.78 -7.31 -19.77
CA PRO A 40 7.05 -6.90 -19.19
C PRO A 40 7.80 -5.86 -20.03
N GLU A 41 7.77 -6.04 -21.35
CA GLU A 41 8.46 -5.20 -22.33
C GLU A 41 7.88 -3.78 -22.48
N ARG A 42 6.69 -3.53 -21.94
CA ARG A 42 6.03 -2.20 -21.90
C ARG A 42 5.84 -1.68 -20.49
N TRP A 43 6.27 -2.46 -19.50
CA TRP A 43 6.16 -2.07 -18.12
C TRP A 43 7.41 -1.28 -17.74
N GLU A 44 7.17 -0.16 -17.08
CA GLU A 44 8.19 0.72 -16.55
C GLU A 44 7.65 1.28 -15.24
N PHE A 45 8.50 1.25 -14.21
CA PHE A 45 8.29 1.97 -12.96
C PHE A 45 9.10 3.26 -12.99
N ARG A 46 8.51 4.37 -12.55
CA ARG A 46 9.17 5.68 -12.57
C ARG A 46 9.16 6.36 -11.21
N VAL A 47 10.26 7.03 -10.86
CA VAL A 47 10.32 8.01 -9.77
C VAL A 47 10.62 9.38 -10.38
N PHE A 48 9.80 10.38 -10.07
CA PHE A 48 9.88 11.71 -10.68
C PHE A 48 9.27 12.79 -9.77
N GLY A 49 9.20 14.03 -10.26
CA GLY A 49 8.67 15.16 -9.51
C GLY A 49 9.80 15.94 -8.85
N ALA A 50 9.64 16.31 -7.59
CA ALA A 50 10.67 17.01 -6.83
C ALA A 50 11.73 16.04 -6.26
N THR A 51 12.49 15.37 -7.13
CA THR A 51 13.68 14.59 -6.76
C THR A 51 14.83 15.52 -6.38
N ALA A 52 15.75 15.06 -5.54
CA ALA A 52 16.88 15.86 -5.07
C ALA A 52 17.83 16.28 -6.21
N ASP A 53 17.96 15.43 -7.22
CA ASP A 53 18.75 15.67 -8.44
C ASP A 53 17.95 16.31 -9.57
N GLN A 54 16.64 16.52 -9.39
CA GLN A 54 15.72 17.09 -10.37
C GLN A 54 15.54 16.26 -11.65
N GLU A 55 15.99 14.99 -11.65
CA GLU A 55 15.87 14.08 -12.78
C GLU A 55 14.75 13.06 -12.59
N LYS A 56 14.38 12.40 -13.71
CA LYS A 56 13.43 11.28 -13.71
C LYS A 56 14.19 9.97 -13.77
N HIS A 57 13.78 9.03 -12.93
CA HIS A 57 14.39 7.72 -12.84
C HIS A 57 13.38 6.66 -13.25
N GLY A 58 13.82 5.70 -14.06
CA GLY A 58 12.98 4.65 -14.63
C GLY A 58 13.63 3.28 -14.50
N TRP A 59 12.81 2.25 -14.28
CA TRP A 59 13.22 0.86 -14.27
C TRP A 59 12.28 0.05 -15.15
N THR A 60 12.84 -0.79 -16.00
CA THR A 60 12.13 -1.92 -16.59
C THR A 60 11.68 -2.90 -15.50
N HIS A 61 10.82 -3.85 -15.86
CA HIS A 61 10.36 -4.85 -14.90
C HIS A 61 11.53 -5.66 -14.31
N GLU A 62 12.47 -6.08 -15.15
CA GLU A 62 13.65 -6.83 -14.73
C GLU A 62 14.50 -6.03 -13.73
N GLU A 63 14.84 -4.78 -14.07
CA GLU A 63 15.65 -3.91 -13.21
C GLU A 63 14.96 -3.61 -11.88
N PHE A 64 13.64 -3.38 -11.89
CA PHE A 64 12.89 -3.12 -10.66
C PHE A 64 12.87 -4.35 -9.75
N THR A 65 12.66 -5.55 -10.31
CA THR A 65 12.66 -6.79 -9.52
C THR A 65 14.03 -7.19 -9.00
N ALA A 66 15.11 -6.62 -9.55
CA ALA A 66 16.48 -6.82 -9.08
C ALA A 66 16.88 -5.87 -7.93
N LEU A 67 16.03 -4.90 -7.57
CA LEU A 67 16.24 -4.03 -6.41
C LEU A 67 16.21 -4.84 -5.09
N PRO A 68 16.80 -4.30 -4.00
CA PRO A 68 16.77 -4.94 -2.68
C PRO A 68 15.39 -5.46 -2.30
N TYR A 69 15.32 -6.78 -2.09
CA TYR A 69 14.10 -7.50 -1.73
C TYR A 69 14.00 -7.67 -0.21
N ALA A 70 12.80 -7.53 0.33
CA ALA A 70 12.49 -7.83 1.72
C ALA A 70 11.10 -8.45 1.86
N THR A 71 10.85 -8.98 3.05
CA THR A 71 9.57 -9.54 3.45
C THR A 71 9.06 -8.83 4.70
N VAL A 72 7.78 -8.48 4.71
CA VAL A 72 7.09 -7.88 5.88
C VAL A 72 5.83 -8.66 6.20
N VAL A 73 5.61 -8.96 7.49
CA VAL A 73 4.33 -9.52 7.95
C VAL A 73 3.45 -8.37 8.42
N ALA A 74 2.30 -8.21 7.76
CA ALA A 74 1.44 -7.07 7.97
C ALA A 74 -0.02 -7.34 7.60
N ASP A 75 -0.91 -6.64 8.28
CA ASP A 75 -2.33 -6.69 8.01
C ASP A 75 -2.69 -5.84 6.77
N LEU A 76 -3.82 -6.15 6.16
CA LEU A 76 -4.44 -5.34 5.12
C LEU A 76 -5.89 -5.06 5.49
N HIS A 77 -6.22 -3.78 5.63
CA HIS A 77 -7.54 -3.31 6.04
C HIS A 77 -8.27 -2.70 4.84
N CYS A 78 -9.41 -3.26 4.46
CA CYS A 78 -10.21 -2.71 3.38
C CYS A 78 -11.29 -1.77 3.91
N VAL A 79 -11.52 -0.68 3.18
CA VAL A 79 -12.60 0.28 3.44
C VAL A 79 -13.99 -0.35 3.37
N THR A 80 -14.14 -1.47 2.66
CA THR A 80 -15.39 -2.24 2.57
C THR A 80 -15.61 -3.18 3.76
N LYS A 81 -14.96 -2.90 4.89
CA LYS A 81 -15.19 -3.51 6.21
C LYS A 81 -14.65 -4.93 6.39
N TYR A 82 -13.60 -5.30 5.66
CA TYR A 82 -12.87 -6.53 5.90
C TYR A 82 -11.37 -6.29 6.20
N SER A 83 -10.79 -7.14 7.04
CA SER A 83 -9.36 -7.18 7.37
C SER A 83 -8.77 -8.55 7.06
N MET A 84 -7.59 -8.59 6.46
CA MET A 84 -6.73 -9.78 6.40
C MET A 84 -5.58 -9.56 7.37
N LEU A 85 -5.37 -10.49 8.30
CA LEU A 85 -4.35 -10.36 9.33
C LEU A 85 -3.15 -11.25 9.04
N GLY A 86 -1.96 -10.81 9.44
CA GLY A 86 -0.72 -11.60 9.42
C GLY A 86 -0.31 -12.07 8.03
N ALA A 87 -0.64 -11.32 6.97
CA ALA A 87 -0.21 -11.65 5.61
C ALA A 87 1.28 -11.35 5.45
N GLU A 88 2.02 -12.27 4.85
CA GLU A 88 3.40 -12.03 4.46
C GLU A 88 3.42 -11.34 3.09
N TRP A 89 4.09 -10.19 2.99
CA TRP A 89 4.26 -9.44 1.75
C TRP A 89 5.74 -9.39 1.38
N GLY A 90 6.05 -9.82 0.16
CA GLY A 90 7.42 -9.86 -0.35
C GLY A 90 7.61 -8.94 -1.55
N GLY A 91 8.70 -8.18 -1.57
CA GLY A 91 8.99 -7.24 -2.66
C GLY A 91 10.03 -6.19 -2.29
N VAL A 92 9.95 -5.02 -2.92
CA VAL A 92 10.92 -3.92 -2.74
C VAL A 92 10.40 -2.95 -1.67
N PRO A 93 11.11 -2.72 -0.55
CA PRO A 93 10.73 -1.71 0.43
C PRO A 93 10.60 -0.32 -0.22
N ALA A 94 9.59 0.46 0.16
CA ALA A 94 9.43 1.81 -0.40
C ALA A 94 10.61 2.73 -0.06
N ARG A 95 11.22 2.54 1.12
CA ARG A 95 12.46 3.24 1.52
C ARG A 95 13.64 2.99 0.58
N THR A 96 13.71 1.83 -0.07
CA THR A 96 14.77 1.54 -1.05
C THR A 96 14.74 2.56 -2.18
N LEU A 97 13.55 2.99 -2.62
CA LEU A 97 13.43 4.04 -3.63
C LEU A 97 13.84 5.41 -3.11
N LEU A 98 13.54 5.73 -1.85
CA LEU A 98 13.99 6.98 -1.22
C LEU A 98 15.52 7.03 -1.05
N GLU A 99 16.15 5.87 -0.85
CA GLU A 99 17.60 5.75 -0.73
C GLU A 99 18.29 5.88 -2.10
N ILE A 100 17.73 5.25 -3.15
CA ILE A 100 18.28 5.30 -4.52
C ILE A 100 18.01 6.64 -5.21
N VAL A 101 16.80 7.18 -5.03
CA VAL A 101 16.36 8.47 -5.59
C VAL A 101 15.84 9.34 -4.45
N PRO A 102 16.73 10.07 -3.75
CA PRO A 102 16.31 10.92 -2.66
C PRO A 102 15.32 12.00 -3.09
N PRO A 103 14.27 12.29 -2.29
CA PRO A 103 13.41 13.43 -2.53
C PRO A 103 14.12 14.75 -2.23
N ALA A 104 13.71 15.83 -2.89
CA ALA A 104 14.16 17.17 -2.54
C ALA A 104 13.69 17.54 -1.12
N PRO A 105 14.40 18.43 -0.39
CA PRO A 105 14.06 18.76 1.00
C PRO A 105 12.64 19.31 1.22
N ALA A 106 12.02 19.90 0.19
CA ALA A 106 10.67 20.46 0.26
C ALA A 106 9.55 19.44 0.03
N VAL A 107 9.88 18.18 -0.28
CA VAL A 107 8.88 17.13 -0.51
C VAL A 107 8.16 16.79 0.79
N THR A 108 6.84 16.83 0.76
CA THR A 108 5.98 16.52 1.90
C THR A 108 5.11 15.29 1.64
N HIS A 109 4.82 15.01 0.38
CA HIS A 109 3.91 13.97 -0.06
C HIS A 109 4.46 13.22 -1.27
N VAL A 110 3.90 12.04 -1.52
CA VAL A 110 4.11 11.32 -2.78
C VAL A 110 2.77 10.98 -3.42
N MET A 111 2.70 10.97 -4.75
CA MET A 111 1.59 10.38 -5.48
C MET A 111 2.04 9.04 -6.05
N VAL A 112 1.32 7.98 -5.75
CA VAL A 112 1.57 6.66 -6.30
C VAL A 112 0.63 6.45 -7.47
N TRP A 113 1.21 6.26 -8.66
CA TRP A 113 0.49 6.10 -9.91
C TRP A 113 0.38 4.62 -10.29
N ALA A 114 -0.77 4.23 -10.83
CA ALA A 114 -1.04 2.87 -11.28
C ALA A 114 -1.72 2.85 -12.66
N GLU A 115 -1.94 1.65 -13.18
CA GLU A 115 -2.66 1.43 -14.43
C GLU A 115 -4.05 2.10 -14.44
N TYR A 116 -4.51 2.43 -15.65
CA TYR A 116 -5.81 3.05 -15.90
C TYR A 116 -6.05 4.39 -15.19
N GLY A 117 -4.98 5.11 -14.84
CA GLY A 117 -5.07 6.44 -14.23
C GLY A 117 -5.47 6.41 -12.75
N PHE A 118 -5.41 5.24 -12.10
CA PHE A 118 -5.55 5.20 -10.65
C PHE A 118 -4.35 5.88 -9.98
N SER A 119 -4.62 6.63 -8.94
CA SER A 119 -3.60 7.30 -8.14
C SER A 119 -4.02 7.34 -6.67
N SER A 120 -3.05 7.37 -5.77
CA SER A 120 -3.30 7.66 -4.36
C SER A 120 -2.12 8.43 -3.78
N ASN A 121 -2.43 9.51 -3.07
CA ASN A 121 -1.47 10.34 -2.39
C ASN A 121 -1.09 9.75 -1.03
N LEU A 122 0.13 9.98 -0.57
CA LEU A 122 0.57 9.58 0.76
C LEU A 122 1.42 10.71 1.34
N ARG A 123 1.35 10.93 2.65
CA ARG A 123 2.39 11.71 3.33
C ARG A 123 3.73 10.99 3.12
N LEU A 124 4.81 11.75 2.95
CA LEU A 124 6.14 11.15 2.78
C LEU A 124 6.49 10.24 3.97
N SER A 125 6.02 10.57 5.18
CA SER A 125 6.18 9.74 6.37
C SER A 125 5.46 8.40 6.31
N ASP A 126 4.27 8.33 5.69
CA ASP A 126 3.54 7.06 5.52
C ASP A 126 4.21 6.19 4.45
N PHE A 127 4.69 6.82 3.38
CA PHE A 127 5.44 6.15 2.33
C PHE A 127 6.79 5.60 2.84
N ALA A 128 7.47 6.35 3.71
CA ALA A 128 8.74 5.98 4.32
C ALA A 128 8.59 5.02 5.51
N ALA A 129 7.38 4.64 5.91
CA ALA A 129 7.16 3.75 7.04
C ALA A 129 7.83 2.39 6.81
N GLU A 130 8.37 1.81 7.88
CA GLU A 130 9.23 0.62 7.83
C GLU A 130 8.60 -0.57 7.09
N ARG A 131 7.28 -0.73 7.19
CA ARG A 131 6.53 -1.85 6.59
C ARG A 131 5.85 -1.50 5.27
N THR A 132 6.09 -0.31 4.72
CA THR A 132 5.57 0.08 3.41
C THR A 132 6.40 -0.57 2.32
N ILE A 133 5.75 -1.35 1.44
CA ILE A 133 6.43 -2.23 0.49
C ILE A 133 5.72 -2.27 -0.87
N PHE A 134 6.50 -2.26 -1.94
CA PHE A 134 6.05 -2.61 -3.27
C PHE A 134 6.09 -4.14 -3.42
N ALA A 135 4.97 -4.78 -3.11
CA ALA A 135 4.85 -6.23 -3.08
C ALA A 135 4.70 -6.82 -4.50
N THR A 136 5.48 -7.86 -4.76
CA THR A 136 5.40 -8.76 -5.91
C THR A 136 4.93 -10.16 -5.50
N HIS A 137 5.01 -10.47 -4.20
CA HIS A 137 4.61 -11.75 -3.60
C HIS A 137 3.70 -11.57 -2.39
N LYS A 138 2.88 -12.59 -2.13
CA LYS A 138 2.16 -12.77 -0.87
C LYS A 138 2.30 -14.22 -0.42
N ASP A 139 2.66 -14.44 0.84
CA ASP A 139 2.89 -15.78 1.44
C ASP A 139 3.84 -16.65 0.59
N GLY A 140 4.95 -16.06 0.13
CA GLY A 140 5.95 -16.70 -0.73
C GLY A 140 5.53 -16.93 -2.19
N GLU A 141 4.27 -16.70 -2.56
CA GLU A 141 3.78 -16.89 -3.93
C GLU A 141 3.69 -15.57 -4.70
N LEU A 142 3.95 -15.62 -6.01
CA LEU A 142 3.74 -14.46 -6.90
C LEU A 142 2.28 -14.01 -6.84
N LEU A 143 2.07 -12.70 -6.84
CA LEU A 143 0.73 -12.15 -6.93
C LEU A 143 0.01 -12.65 -8.20
N THR A 144 -1.30 -12.86 -8.10
CA THR A 144 -2.12 -13.02 -9.30
C THR A 144 -2.38 -11.66 -9.95
N ALA A 145 -2.78 -11.67 -11.22
CA ALA A 145 -3.14 -10.44 -11.94
C ALA A 145 -4.24 -9.66 -11.20
N GLU A 146 -5.26 -10.35 -10.70
CA GLU A 146 -6.37 -9.76 -9.95
C GLU A 146 -5.92 -9.08 -8.64
N HIS A 147 -4.84 -9.59 -8.04
CA HIS A 147 -4.32 -9.13 -6.77
C HIS A 147 -3.21 -8.09 -6.87
N GLY A 148 -2.78 -7.76 -8.09
CA GLY A 148 -1.91 -6.62 -8.36
C GLY A 148 -0.63 -6.93 -9.11
N PHE A 149 -0.43 -8.16 -9.59
CA PHE A 149 0.73 -8.48 -10.42
C PHE A 149 0.84 -7.55 -11.64
N PRO A 150 2.04 -7.00 -11.95
CA PRO A 150 3.35 -7.37 -11.40
C PRO A 150 3.68 -6.74 -10.05
N LEU A 151 3.00 -5.66 -9.67
CA LEU A 151 3.40 -4.84 -8.54
C LEU A 151 2.21 -4.13 -7.89
N ARG A 152 2.11 -4.23 -6.57
CA ARG A 152 1.20 -3.40 -5.78
C ARG A 152 1.95 -2.69 -4.66
N LEU A 153 1.43 -1.57 -4.19
CA LEU A 153 1.86 -1.00 -2.93
C LEU A 153 1.03 -1.59 -1.78
N VAL A 154 1.68 -1.82 -0.65
CA VAL A 154 1.05 -2.15 0.63
C VAL A 154 1.53 -1.13 1.66
N VAL A 155 0.59 -0.44 2.30
CA VAL A 155 0.83 0.54 3.37
C VAL A 155 0.05 0.06 4.60
N PRO A 156 0.64 -0.80 5.46
CA PRO A 156 -0.11 -1.58 6.44
C PRO A 156 -0.99 -0.79 7.41
N HIS A 157 -0.54 0.41 7.80
CA HIS A 157 -1.24 1.24 8.76
C HIS A 157 -2.33 2.12 8.14
N LEU A 158 -2.55 2.04 6.83
CA LEU A 158 -3.63 2.74 6.12
C LEU A 158 -4.58 1.75 5.46
N TYR A 159 -5.79 2.22 5.13
CA TYR A 159 -6.73 1.44 4.35
C TYR A 159 -6.19 1.13 2.95
N ALA A 160 -6.59 -0.03 2.43
CA ALA A 160 -6.01 -0.64 1.24
C ALA A 160 -6.16 0.16 -0.07
N TRP A 161 -7.04 1.17 -0.14
CA TRP A 161 -7.10 2.04 -1.33
C TRP A 161 -5.86 2.94 -1.45
N LYS A 162 -5.19 3.23 -0.32
CA LYS A 162 -3.91 3.93 -0.25
C LYS A 162 -2.73 3.11 -0.78
N GLY A 163 -2.93 1.81 -1.00
CA GLY A 163 -1.96 0.88 -1.60
C GLY A 163 -2.41 0.40 -2.98
N PRO A 164 -2.18 1.20 -4.06
CA PRO A 164 -2.61 0.84 -5.41
C PRO A 164 -2.11 -0.53 -5.86
N LYS A 165 -2.95 -1.22 -6.65
CA LYS A 165 -2.53 -2.38 -7.46
C LYS A 165 -2.02 -1.89 -8.82
N TRP A 166 -1.16 -2.67 -9.46
CA TRP A 166 -0.63 -2.39 -10.81
C TRP A 166 0.12 -1.07 -10.89
N VAL A 167 1.04 -0.87 -9.95
CA VAL A 167 1.79 0.38 -9.80
C VAL A 167 2.71 0.62 -11.00
N ARG A 168 2.82 1.89 -11.39
CA ARG A 168 3.65 2.41 -12.49
C ARG A 168 4.64 3.50 -12.05
N GLY A 169 4.52 4.04 -10.85
CA GLY A 169 5.53 4.97 -10.35
C GLY A 169 5.12 5.79 -9.13
N VAL A 170 6.05 6.63 -8.71
CA VAL A 170 5.97 7.53 -7.57
C VAL A 170 6.38 8.92 -8.02
N GLU A 171 5.53 9.91 -7.74
CA GLU A 171 5.82 11.32 -7.94
C GLU A 171 6.05 11.98 -6.58
N TYR A 172 7.19 12.65 -6.40
CA TYR A 172 7.46 13.45 -5.22
C TYR A 172 6.82 14.83 -5.34
N MET A 173 6.04 15.20 -4.33
CA MET A 173 5.23 16.41 -4.30
C MET A 173 5.61 17.30 -3.11
N THR A 174 5.73 18.61 -3.34
CA THR A 174 6.03 19.60 -2.30
C THR A 174 4.78 20.06 -1.53
N ALA A 175 3.60 19.78 -2.05
CA ALA A 175 2.31 19.97 -1.41
C ALA A 175 1.42 18.77 -1.71
N ASP A 176 0.42 18.54 -0.87
CA ASP A 176 -0.51 17.44 -1.09
C ASP A 176 -1.43 17.70 -2.30
N ARG A 177 -1.84 16.61 -2.95
CA ARG A 177 -2.82 16.61 -4.04
C ARG A 177 -3.62 15.32 -3.93
N ARG A 178 -4.96 15.44 -3.93
CA ARG A 178 -5.85 14.28 -3.82
C ARG A 178 -5.61 13.28 -4.95
N GLY A 179 -5.63 11.99 -4.61
CA GLY A 179 -5.64 10.89 -5.55
C GLY A 179 -7.04 10.53 -6.05
N PHE A 180 -7.14 9.39 -6.72
CA PHE A 180 -8.36 8.96 -7.40
C PHE A 180 -9.57 8.84 -6.47
N TRP A 181 -9.42 8.14 -5.34
CA TRP A 181 -10.55 7.94 -4.42
C TRP A 181 -10.76 9.13 -3.51
N GLU A 182 -9.68 9.83 -3.17
CA GLU A 182 -9.69 11.02 -2.33
C GLU A 182 -10.44 12.18 -2.99
N GLU A 183 -10.35 12.32 -4.32
CA GLU A 183 -11.22 13.21 -5.12
C GLU A 183 -12.69 12.76 -5.16
N ARG A 184 -12.96 11.48 -4.86
CA ARG A 184 -14.30 10.86 -4.94
C ARG A 184 -14.91 10.63 -3.56
N GLY A 185 -14.46 11.41 -2.58
CA GLY A 185 -15.06 11.47 -1.26
C GLY A 185 -14.50 10.47 -0.25
N TYR A 186 -13.42 9.75 -0.58
CA TYR A 186 -12.67 8.97 0.41
C TYR A 186 -11.78 9.91 1.23
N HIS A 187 -11.49 9.50 2.47
CA HIS A 187 -10.66 10.29 3.36
C HIS A 187 -9.24 10.44 2.82
N ASN A 188 -8.64 11.62 2.96
CA ASN A 188 -7.32 11.90 2.42
C ASN A 188 -6.19 11.06 3.07
N ILE A 189 -6.19 10.91 4.41
CA ILE A 189 -5.24 10.03 5.13
C ILE A 189 -5.60 8.54 5.01
N GLY A 190 -6.74 8.12 5.55
CA GLY A 190 -7.20 6.73 5.45
C GLY A 190 -6.76 5.80 6.60
N ASP A 191 -6.65 6.28 7.84
CA ASP A 191 -6.32 5.44 9.00
C ASP A 191 -7.51 4.52 9.41
N PRO A 192 -7.33 3.19 9.42
CA PRO A 192 -8.38 2.25 9.76
C PRO A 192 -8.79 2.24 11.23
N TRP A 193 -7.87 2.56 12.15
CA TRP A 193 -8.14 2.57 13.59
C TRP A 193 -8.91 3.81 14.02
N ARG A 194 -8.78 4.90 13.26
CA ARG A 194 -9.54 6.14 13.44
C ARG A 194 -10.84 6.19 12.62
N GLU A 195 -11.18 5.10 11.94
CA GLU A 195 -12.32 5.01 11.01
C GLU A 195 -12.36 6.11 9.93
N GLN A 196 -11.19 6.59 9.49
CA GLN A 196 -11.04 7.62 8.47
C GLN A 196 -11.35 7.03 7.09
N ARG A 197 -12.63 6.85 6.75
CA ARG A 197 -13.10 6.21 5.50
C ARG A 197 -13.45 7.22 4.43
N TYR A 198 -14.05 8.35 4.83
CA TYR A 198 -14.64 9.34 3.93
C TYR A 198 -14.18 10.76 4.26
N SER A 199 -14.21 11.61 3.23
CA SER A 199 -13.78 13.01 3.28
C SER A 199 -14.55 13.88 4.28
N TYR A 200 -15.82 13.58 4.58
CA TYR A 200 -16.59 14.33 5.59
C TYR A 200 -16.07 14.14 7.03
N GLN A 201 -15.13 13.22 7.24
CA GLN A 201 -14.49 12.96 8.53
C GLN A 201 -13.12 13.65 8.64
N GLU A 202 -12.69 14.39 7.61
CA GLU A 202 -11.42 15.09 7.59
C GLU A 202 -11.43 16.29 8.54
N GLU A 203 -10.38 16.40 9.33
CA GLU A 203 -10.10 17.55 10.17
C GLU A 203 -9.15 18.54 9.47
N PRO A 204 -9.07 19.81 9.92
CA PRO A 204 -8.12 20.78 9.35
C PRO A 204 -6.68 20.23 9.34
N GLY A 205 -6.09 20.17 8.14
CA GLY A 205 -4.74 19.63 7.91
C GLY A 205 -4.68 18.17 7.48
N ASP A 206 -5.80 17.44 7.44
CA ASP A 206 -5.83 16.06 6.94
C ASP A 206 -5.63 15.96 5.43
N GLY A 207 -5.93 17.03 4.67
CA GLY A 207 -5.76 17.11 3.23
C GLY A 207 -5.90 18.54 2.70
N PRO A 208 -5.75 18.74 1.38
CA PRO A 208 -5.99 20.03 0.76
C PRO A 208 -7.47 20.42 0.87
N GLU A 209 -7.75 21.74 0.87
CA GLU A 209 -9.12 22.26 0.86
C GLU A 209 -9.93 21.63 -0.30
N LEU A 210 -11.17 21.24 0.00
CA LEU A 210 -12.12 20.61 -0.93
C LEU A 210 -12.71 21.61 -1.93
#